data_AF-A0A2K3J3N8-F1
#
_entry.id   AF-A0A2K3J3N8-F1
#
_cell.length_a   1.000
_cell.length_b   1.000
_cell.length_c   1.000
_cell.angle_alpha   90.00
_cell.angle_beta   90.00
_cell.angle_gamma   90.00
#
_symmetry.space_group_name_H-M   'P 1'
#
loop_
_entity.id
_entity.type
_entity.pdbx_description
1 polymer ?
#
loop_
_entity_poly.entity_id
_entity_poly.type
_entity_poly.pdbx_seq_one_letter_code
_entity_poly.pdbx_strand_id
1 'polypeptide(L)' 'MDAQGQKTYQISGRPRIVARKELEEKEEGIPQEDIDLVAEQTGKTKAQAKKALEDTDGDIAEAIMKLKE' A
#
# COMPACT_ATOMS: atom_id res chain seq x y z
N MET A 1 2.60 3.94 -36.24
CA MET A 1 2.04 4.31 -37.56
C MET A 1 0.71 4.93 -37.25
N ASP A 2 0.70 6.25 -37.13
CA ASP A 2 -0.41 7.03 -36.61
C ASP A 2 -1.33 7.38 -37.76
N ALA A 3 -2.50 6.76 -37.78
CA ALA A 3 -3.60 7.17 -38.63
C ALA A 3 -4.82 7.39 -37.72
N GLN A 4 -5.29 8.64 -37.68
CA GLN A 4 -6.57 9.05 -37.07
C GLN A 4 -6.66 9.07 -35.53
N GLY A 5 -5.70 9.70 -34.84
CA GLY A 5 -5.89 10.13 -33.44
C GLY A 5 -6.10 9.00 -32.42
N GLN A 6 -5.94 7.74 -32.83
CA GLN A 6 -6.14 6.56 -32.00
C GLN A 6 -4.79 5.91 -31.73
N LYS A 7 -4.38 5.89 -30.46
CA LYS A 7 -3.13 5.27 -30.03
C LYS A 7 -3.33 3.76 -29.93
N THR A 8 -2.58 3.01 -30.72
CA THR A 8 -2.58 1.53 -30.67
C THR A 8 -1.44 1.07 -29.78
N TYR A 9 -1.75 0.29 -28.75
CA TYR A 9 -0.77 -0.29 -27.83
C TYR A 9 -0.68 -1.80 -28.07
N GLN A 10 0.52 -2.31 -28.29
CA GLN A 10 0.78 -3.75 -28.33
C GLN A 10 1.28 -4.20 -26.95
N ILE A 11 0.42 -4.90 -26.21
CA ILE A 11 0.73 -5.39 -24.86
C ILE A 11 1.06 -6.89 -24.97
N SER A 12 2.20 -7.31 -24.45
CA SER A 12 2.61 -8.72 -24.41
C SER A 12 2.93 -9.12 -22.97
N GLY A 13 2.30 -10.18 -22.48
CA GLY A 13 2.47 -10.65 -21.11
C GLY A 13 1.38 -11.64 -20.70
N ARG A 14 1.45 -12.12 -19.46
CA ARG A 14 0.40 -12.93 -18.84
C ARG A 14 -0.49 -12.04 -17.98
N PRO A 15 -1.79 -11.89 -18.28
CA PRO A 15 -2.67 -11.12 -17.42
C PRO A 15 -2.83 -11.81 -16.07
N ARG A 16 -2.89 -11.03 -14.99
CA ARG A 16 -3.33 -11.48 -13.67
C ARG A 16 -4.64 -10.77 -13.35
N ILE A 17 -5.64 -11.54 -12.94
CA ILE A 17 -6.89 -10.98 -12.41
C ILE A 17 -6.61 -10.59 -10.97
N VAL A 18 -6.81 -9.32 -10.65
CA VAL A 18 -6.72 -8.77 -9.29
C VAL A 18 -8.02 -8.05 -9.00
N ALA A 19 -8.54 -8.20 -7.78
CA ALA A 19 -9.67 -7.38 -7.35
C ALA A 19 -9.22 -5.92 -7.30
N ARG A 20 -10.13 -4.98 -7.59
CA ARG A 20 -9.83 -3.54 -7.53
C ARG A 20 -9.28 -3.12 -6.16
N LYS A 21 -9.81 -3.72 -5.10
CA LYS A 21 -9.34 -3.55 -3.72
C LYS A 21 -7.86 -3.93 -3.54
N GLU A 22 -7.42 -5.01 -4.18
CA GLU A 22 -6.03 -5.49 -4.18
C GLU A 22 -5.05 -4.59 -4.95
N LEU A 23 -5.55 -3.73 -5.84
CA LEU A 23 -4.74 -2.71 -6.54
C LEU A 23 -4.59 -1.44 -5.69
N GLU A 24 -5.68 -0.99 -5.05
CA GLU A 24 -5.69 0.16 -4.13
C GLU A 24 -4.80 -0.11 -2.90
N GLU A 25 -4.91 -1.29 -2.28
CA GLU A 25 -4.05 -1.73 -1.15
C GLU A 25 -2.55 -1.80 -1.52
N LYS A 26 -2.22 -1.87 -2.82
CA LYS A 26 -0.84 -1.99 -3.30
C LYS A 26 -0.25 -0.67 -3.79
N GLU A 27 -1.09 0.29 -4.15
CA GLU A 27 -0.67 1.65 -4.55
C GLU A 27 -0.52 2.58 -3.34
N GLU A 28 -1.23 2.35 -2.24
CA GLU A 28 -0.98 3.03 -0.95
C GLU A 28 0.15 2.35 -0.16
N GLY A 29 1.30 2.16 -0.82
CA GLY A 29 2.49 1.63 -0.19
C GLY A 29 2.87 2.48 1.02
N ILE A 30 2.49 2.02 2.20
CA ILE A 30 2.74 2.67 3.49
C ILE A 30 4.21 3.06 3.53
N PRO A 31 4.53 4.35 3.67
CA PRO A 31 5.91 4.79 3.60
C PRO A 31 6.67 4.18 4.78
N GLN A 32 7.92 3.78 4.52
CA GLN A 32 8.76 3.20 5.56
C GLN A 32 8.95 4.12 6.77
N GLU A 33 8.85 5.43 6.56
CA GLU A 33 8.92 6.45 7.61
C GLU A 33 7.77 6.31 8.61
N ASP A 34 6.55 6.06 8.15
CA ASP A 34 5.40 5.81 9.03
C ASP A 34 5.56 4.49 9.80
N ILE A 35 6.09 3.46 9.15
CA ILE A 35 6.38 2.17 9.81
C ILE A 35 7.42 2.34 10.92
N ASP A 36 8.48 3.12 10.68
CA ASP A 36 9.50 3.43 11.69
C ASP A 36 8.90 4.25 12.83
N LEU A 37 8.13 5.31 12.51
CA LEU A 37 7.51 6.17 13.51
C LEU A 37 6.57 5.38 14.44
N VAL A 38 5.71 4.52 13.86
CA VAL A 38 4.82 3.67 14.64
C VAL A 38 5.63 2.66 15.47
N ALA A 39 6.66 2.04 14.91
CA ALA A 39 7.51 1.09 15.63
C ALA A 39 8.24 1.75 16.81
N GLU A 40 8.78 2.96 16.63
CA GLU A 40 9.44 3.75 17.68
C GLU A 40 8.45 4.20 18.76
N GLN A 41 7.27 4.69 18.37
CA GLN A 41 6.25 5.16 19.31
C GLN A 41 5.59 4.04 20.12
N THR A 42 5.45 2.85 19.53
CA THR A 42 4.78 1.69 20.14
C THR A 42 5.76 0.68 20.76
N GLY A 43 7.05 0.76 20.41
CA GLY A 43 8.07 -0.21 20.80
C GLY A 43 7.90 -1.60 20.16
N LYS A 44 7.03 -1.73 19.14
CA LYS A 44 6.75 -2.99 18.44
C LYS A 44 7.68 -3.18 17.25
N THR A 45 7.69 -4.38 16.70
CA THR A 45 8.52 -4.68 15.51
C THR A 45 7.96 -4.00 14.26
N LYS A 46 8.83 -3.66 13.29
CA LYS A 46 8.43 -3.09 11.99
C LYS A 46 7.36 -3.93 11.27
N ALA A 47 7.38 -5.25 11.46
CA ALA A 47 6.36 -6.14 10.92
C ALA A 47 4.98 -5.92 11.55
N GLN A 48 4.91 -5.68 12.87
CA GLN A 48 3.65 -5.34 13.56
C GLN A 48 3.18 -3.93 13.24
N ALA A 49 4.10 -2.96 13.17
CA ALA A 49 3.80 -1.60 12.75
C ALA A 49 3.24 -1.55 11.33
N LYS A 50 3.89 -2.23 10.38
CA LYS A 50 3.41 -2.36 9.01
C LYS A 50 2.01 -2.98 8.95
N LYS A 51 1.79 -4.07 9.69
CA LYS A 51 0.48 -4.73 9.72
C LYS A 51 -0.60 -3.85 10.35
N ALA A 52 -0.27 -3.07 11.37
CA ALA A 52 -1.21 -2.13 11.99
C ALA A 52 -1.57 -1.00 11.01
N LEU A 53 -0.58 -0.43 10.33
CA LEU A 53 -0.79 0.59 9.30
C LEU A 53 -1.56 0.04 8.09
N GLU A 54 -1.34 -1.22 7.70
CA GLU A 54 -2.12 -1.90 6.64
C GLU A 54 -3.58 -2.10 7.04
N ASP A 55 -3.85 -2.34 8.34
CA ASP A 55 -5.20 -2.52 8.86
C ASP A 55 -5.91 -1.19 9.16
N THR A 56 -5.17 -0.07 9.15
CA THR A 56 -5.69 1.29 9.36
C THR A 56 -5.62 2.14 8.09
N ASP A 57 -5.43 1.51 6.92
CA ASP A 57 -5.34 2.19 5.62
C ASP A 57 -4.36 3.39 5.64
N GLY A 58 -3.19 3.21 6.28
CA GLY A 58 -2.15 4.24 6.38
C GLY A 58 -2.33 5.27 7.51
N ASP A 59 -3.34 5.14 8.36
CA ASP A 59 -3.51 6.06 9.48
C ASP A 59 -2.53 5.74 10.63
N ILE A 60 -1.57 6.64 10.84
CA ILE A 60 -0.50 6.53 11.85
C ILE A 60 -1.08 6.59 13.27
N ALA A 61 -2.06 7.45 13.51
CA ALA A 61 -2.59 7.67 14.85
C ALA A 61 -3.40 6.45 15.31
N GLU A 62 -4.26 5.93 14.44
CA GLU A 62 -4.98 4.67 14.70
C GLU A 62 -4.00 3.50 14.86
N ALA A 63 -2.97 3.38 14.03
CA ALA A 63 -1.99 2.31 14.15
C ALA A 63 -1.23 2.35 15.48
N ILE A 64 -0.87 3.54 15.97
CA ILE A 64 -0.22 3.72 17.28
C ILE A 64 -1.18 3.33 18.42
N MET A 65 -2.43 3.80 18.37
CA MET A 65 -3.42 3.46 19.40
C MET A 65 -3.66 1.95 19.46
N LYS A 66 -3.85 1.32 18.31
CA LYS A 66 -4.10 -0.11 18.17
C LYS A 66 -2.95 -1.01 18.64
N LEU A 67 -1.72 -0.49 18.64
CA LEU A 67 -0.53 -1.20 19.10
C LEU A 67 -0.15 -0.88 20.56
N LYS A 68 -0.68 0.21 21.13
CA LYS A 68 -0.48 0.60 22.53
C LYS A 68 -1.53 0.03 23.50
N GLU A 69 -2.67 -0.42 23.00
CA GLU A 69 -3.52 -1.38 23.72
C GLU A 69 -2.83 -2.76 23.86
#